data_AF-A0A7V9L922-F1
#
_entry.id   AF-A0A7V9L922-F1
#
_cell.length_a   1.000
_cell.length_b   1.000
_cell.length_c   1.000
_cell.angle_alpha   90.00
_cell.angle_beta   90.00
_cell.angle_gamma   90.00
#
_symmetry.space_group_name_H-M   'P 1'
#
loop_
_entity.id
_entity.type
_entity.pdbx_description
1 polymer ?
#
loop_
_entity_poly.entity_id
_entity_poly.type
_entity_poly.pdbx_seq_one_letter_code
_entity_poly.pdbx_strand_id
1 'polypeptide(L)'
;MAIYRSTTLSLMLVACGGGEGGSDPDTNVTGQAVYRDAATDHSGAQAAPATPPAQGAELSIVIEGSGDIPEIDPQCSLDPAGSFEAHYLGTLNLSDDSVYASSFGSAAGEILTPSGCAIPELTVGLITDVRLRAEITATTQNCETYCAAAARAQAEETCGATASAAACRADAEASGEASCTTTCTTSTHVIVAETSLAASLFGDLDAEALQAAALGDFTADLTFDRMEDQDGNVLEF
;
A
#
# COMPACT_ATOMS: atom_id res chain seq x y z
N MET A 1 -13.55 9.09 -20.71
CA MET A 1 -14.27 8.94 -19.43
C MET A 1 -14.54 7.45 -19.25
N ALA A 2 -13.58 6.74 -18.68
CA ALA A 2 -13.66 5.29 -18.50
C ALA A 2 -14.64 4.98 -17.36
N ILE A 3 -15.64 4.15 -17.65
CA ILE A 3 -16.58 3.65 -16.65
C ILE A 3 -15.86 2.49 -15.96
N TYR A 4 -15.22 2.76 -14.84
CA TYR A 4 -14.76 1.71 -13.93
C TYR A 4 -16.01 0.96 -13.44
N ARG A 5 -16.27 -0.22 -14.01
CA ARG A 5 -17.16 -1.18 -13.37
C ARG A 5 -16.37 -1.82 -12.25
N SER A 6 -16.30 -1.13 -11.10
CA SER A 6 -16.07 -1.79 -9.82
C SER A 6 -17.12 -2.88 -9.71
N THR A 7 -16.71 -4.12 -9.96
CA THR A 7 -17.52 -5.28 -9.58
C THR A 7 -17.38 -5.31 -8.06
N THR A 8 -18.24 -4.56 -7.38
CA THR A 8 -18.29 -4.50 -5.92
C THR A 8 -18.68 -5.89 -5.45
N LEU A 9 -17.69 -6.75 -5.21
CA LEU A 9 -17.89 -8.00 -4.54
C LEU A 9 -18.23 -7.63 -3.08
N SER A 10 -19.52 -7.50 -2.78
CA SER A 10 -20.00 -7.32 -1.42
C SER A 10 -19.68 -8.58 -0.63
N LEU A 11 -18.46 -8.63 -0.07
CA LEU A 11 -18.09 -9.57 0.97
C LEU A 11 -18.87 -9.16 2.23
N MET A 12 -19.98 -9.84 2.51
CA MET A 12 -20.60 -9.77 3.83
C MET A 12 -19.62 -10.39 4.82
N LEU A 13 -18.80 -9.55 5.46
CA LEU A 13 -18.07 -9.89 6.67
C LEU A 13 -19.09 -10.15 7.77
N VAL A 14 -19.46 -11.43 7.93
CA VAL A 14 -20.13 -11.91 9.12
C VAL A 14 -19.09 -11.88 10.23
N ALA A 15 -19.11 -10.81 11.03
CA ALA A 15 -18.40 -10.74 12.30
C ALA A 15 -18.97 -11.82 13.24
N CYS A 16 -18.42 -13.03 13.18
CA CYS A 16 -18.66 -14.06 14.19
C CYS A 16 -17.88 -13.69 15.46
N GLY A 17 -18.49 -12.85 16.30
CA GLY A 17 -18.07 -12.68 17.68
C GLY A 17 -18.36 -13.95 18.46
N GLY A 18 -17.32 -14.66 18.90
CA GLY A 18 -17.50 -15.85 19.74
C GLY A 18 -16.22 -16.62 20.02
N GLY A 19 -15.43 -16.15 20.99
CA GLY A 19 -14.28 -16.88 21.52
C GLY A 19 -13.70 -16.20 22.74
N GLU A 20 -14.23 -16.52 23.93
CA GLU A 20 -13.60 -16.19 25.21
C GLU A 20 -12.29 -16.98 25.34
N GLY A 21 -11.18 -16.39 24.89
CA GLY A 21 -9.84 -16.95 25.02
C GLY A 21 -8.82 -15.85 24.73
N GLY A 22 -8.15 -15.36 25.78
CA GLY A 22 -7.24 -14.21 25.74
C GLY A 22 -6.27 -14.27 24.57
N SER A 23 -6.63 -13.54 23.53
CA SER A 23 -5.83 -13.27 22.34
C SER A 23 -5.75 -11.75 22.32
N ASP A 24 -4.53 -11.22 22.29
CA ASP A 24 -4.32 -9.80 22.08
C ASP A 24 -5.16 -9.35 20.87
N PRO A 25 -5.71 -8.13 20.85
CA PRO A 25 -6.49 -7.66 19.72
C PRO A 25 -5.63 -7.68 18.46
N ASP A 26 -5.79 -8.73 17.64
CA ASP A 26 -5.14 -8.86 16.35
C ASP A 26 -5.85 -7.95 15.36
N THR A 27 -5.16 -6.89 14.94
CA THR A 27 -5.55 -6.09 13.77
C THR A 27 -5.52 -6.92 12.52
N ASN A 28 -6.51 -6.79 11.64
CA ASN A 28 -6.41 -7.30 10.29
C ASN A 28 -6.62 -6.17 9.26
N VAL A 29 -5.55 -5.76 8.59
CA VAL A 29 -5.69 -4.99 7.35
C VAL A 29 -5.89 -5.96 6.21
N THR A 30 -6.98 -5.78 5.47
CA THR A 30 -7.33 -6.62 4.32
C THR A 30 -7.54 -5.81 3.07
N GLY A 31 -7.50 -6.44 1.90
CA GLY A 31 -7.77 -5.77 0.65
C GLY A 31 -7.26 -6.54 -0.54
N GLN A 32 -7.31 -5.92 -1.72
CA GLN A 32 -6.77 -6.49 -2.95
C GLN A 32 -5.39 -5.92 -3.26
N ALA A 33 -4.46 -6.79 -3.63
CA ALA A 33 -3.14 -6.43 -4.13
C ALA A 33 -3.04 -6.74 -5.62
N VAL A 34 -2.79 -5.72 -6.43
CA VAL A 34 -2.63 -5.83 -7.89
C VAL A 34 -1.39 -5.06 -8.35
N TYR A 35 -0.83 -5.44 -9.48
CA TYR A 35 0.14 -4.59 -10.18
C TYR A 35 -0.60 -3.52 -11.00
N ARG A 36 0.06 -2.37 -11.23
CA ARG A 36 -0.40 -1.42 -12.25
C ARG A 36 -0.41 -2.14 -13.60
N ASP A 37 -1.58 -2.23 -14.22
CA ASP A 37 -1.80 -2.94 -15.48
C ASP A 37 -2.72 -2.14 -16.39
N ALA A 38 -2.72 -2.49 -17.68
CA ALA A 38 -3.68 -1.99 -18.64
C ALA A 38 -5.06 -2.64 -18.45
N ALA A 39 -6.11 -1.93 -18.86
CA ALA A 39 -7.44 -2.52 -18.92
C ALA A 39 -7.60 -3.48 -20.10
N THR A 40 -6.69 -3.43 -21.07
CA THR A 40 -6.68 -4.28 -22.26
C THR A 40 -5.34 -4.96 -22.52
N ASP A 41 -5.39 -6.12 -23.18
CA ASP A 41 -4.20 -6.81 -23.68
C ASP A 41 -3.64 -6.15 -24.96
N HIS A 42 -2.54 -6.69 -25.49
CA HIS A 42 -1.96 -6.20 -26.75
C HIS A 42 -2.96 -6.24 -27.92
N SER A 43 -3.94 -7.15 -27.93
CA SER A 43 -4.98 -7.21 -28.96
C SER A 43 -6.06 -6.13 -28.79
N GLY A 44 -6.16 -5.54 -27.60
CA GLY A 44 -7.17 -4.55 -27.21
C GLY A 44 -8.42 -5.21 -26.61
N ALA A 45 -8.34 -6.50 -26.28
CA ALA A 45 -9.38 -7.20 -25.54
C ALA A 45 -9.24 -6.91 -24.04
N GLN A 46 -10.34 -6.99 -23.29
CA GLN A 46 -10.29 -6.76 -21.84
C GLN A 46 -9.39 -7.78 -21.15
N ALA A 47 -8.55 -7.29 -20.24
CA ALA A 47 -7.68 -8.09 -19.40
C ALA A 47 -7.99 -7.81 -17.92
N ALA A 48 -7.84 -8.84 -17.09
CA ALA A 48 -7.82 -8.64 -15.65
C ALA A 48 -6.43 -8.12 -15.24
N PRO A 49 -6.32 -7.23 -14.24
CA PRO A 49 -5.03 -6.80 -13.73
C PRO A 49 -4.21 -7.98 -13.23
N ALA A 50 -2.91 -7.98 -13.52
CA ALA A 50 -1.98 -8.94 -12.95
C ALA A 50 -1.87 -8.78 -11.42
N THR A 51 -1.66 -9.89 -10.74
CA THR A 51 -1.60 -9.95 -9.27
C THR A 51 -0.22 -10.43 -8.85
N PRO A 52 0.33 -9.93 -7.73
CA PRO A 52 1.55 -10.50 -7.17
C PRO A 52 1.40 -12.00 -6.88
N PRO A 53 2.44 -12.81 -7.12
CA PRO A 53 2.49 -14.18 -6.63
C PRO A 53 2.35 -14.25 -5.10
N ALA A 54 1.87 -15.38 -4.58
CA ALA A 54 1.77 -15.59 -3.14
C ALA A 54 3.14 -15.49 -2.44
N GLN A 55 3.27 -14.57 -1.49
CA GLN A 55 4.50 -14.28 -0.75
C GLN A 55 4.24 -13.38 0.46
N GLY A 56 5.24 -13.22 1.32
CA GLY A 56 5.25 -12.15 2.32
C GLY A 56 5.71 -10.82 1.69
N ALA A 57 5.16 -9.72 2.16
CA ALA A 57 5.62 -8.36 1.85
C ALA A 57 5.67 -7.51 3.13
N GLU A 58 6.54 -6.50 3.12
CA GLU A 58 6.66 -5.57 4.25
C GLU A 58 5.55 -4.53 4.16
N LEU A 59 4.94 -4.19 5.28
CA LEU A 59 3.90 -3.18 5.38
C LEU A 59 4.33 -2.10 6.37
N SER A 60 4.30 -0.85 5.94
CA SER A 60 4.44 0.32 6.79
C SER A 60 3.15 1.14 6.77
N ILE A 61 2.69 1.55 7.94
CA ILE A 61 1.58 2.49 8.08
C ILE A 61 2.11 3.72 8.81
N VAL A 62 1.92 4.89 8.21
CA VAL A 62 2.20 6.18 8.83
C VAL A 62 0.90 6.94 8.99
N ILE A 63 0.60 7.33 10.22
CA ILE A 63 -0.59 8.11 10.56
C ILE A 63 -0.15 9.48 11.01
N GLU A 64 -0.54 10.49 10.27
CA GLU A 64 -0.24 11.88 10.58
C GLU A 64 -1.46 12.54 11.22
N GLY A 65 -1.24 13.40 12.19
CA GLY A 65 -2.32 14.13 12.82
C GLY A 65 -1.89 15.25 13.75
N SER A 66 -2.86 15.72 14.52
CA SER A 66 -2.69 16.70 15.58
C SER A 66 -3.45 16.28 16.84
N GLY A 67 -2.95 16.69 18.01
CA GLY A 67 -3.52 16.35 19.30
C GLY A 67 -2.94 17.19 20.43
N ASP A 68 -3.33 16.85 21.66
CA ASP A 68 -2.73 17.41 22.87
C ASP A 68 -1.53 16.57 23.29
N ILE A 69 -0.38 17.23 23.43
CA ILE A 69 0.89 16.63 23.86
C ILE A 69 1.29 17.34 25.16
N PRO A 70 1.04 16.73 26.34
CA PRO A 70 1.20 17.41 27.63
C PRO A 70 2.64 17.88 27.90
N GLU A 71 3.61 17.08 27.47
CA GLU A 71 5.04 17.35 27.65
C GLU A 71 5.78 17.15 26.32
N ILE A 72 6.11 18.24 25.63
CA ILE A 72 6.96 18.21 24.43
C ILE A 72 8.43 18.30 24.87
N ASP A 73 9.27 17.40 24.35
CA ASP A 73 10.71 17.49 24.50
C ASP A 73 11.20 18.86 23.97
N PRO A 74 11.97 19.65 24.74
CA PRO A 74 12.50 20.94 24.29
C PRO A 74 13.21 20.89 22.94
N GLN A 75 13.81 19.76 22.56
CA GLN A 75 14.46 19.55 21.27
C GLN A 75 13.47 19.60 20.09
N CYS A 76 12.20 19.26 20.32
CA CYS A 76 11.12 19.27 19.34
C CYS A 76 10.16 20.46 19.52
N SER A 77 10.54 21.48 20.29
CA SER A 77 9.74 22.69 20.50
C SER A 77 9.50 23.55 19.23
N LEU A 78 10.21 23.26 18.14
CA LEU A 78 10.02 23.90 16.83
C LEU A 78 8.97 23.20 15.97
N ASP A 79 8.51 22.01 16.36
CA ASP A 79 7.46 21.30 15.64
C ASP A 79 6.13 22.07 15.74
N PRO A 80 5.26 21.96 14.73
CA PRO A 80 3.92 22.51 14.84
C PRO A 80 3.22 21.96 16.08
N ALA A 81 2.64 22.85 16.88
CA ALA A 81 2.07 22.48 18.17
C ALA A 81 1.02 21.38 18.02
N GLY A 82 1.22 20.28 18.75
CA GLY A 82 0.31 19.13 18.76
C GLY A 82 0.47 18.17 17.59
N SER A 83 1.36 18.42 16.63
CA SER A 83 1.58 17.49 15.50
C SER A 83 2.27 16.20 15.93
N PHE A 84 1.81 15.07 15.38
CA PHE A 84 2.40 13.75 15.61
C PHE A 84 2.39 12.91 14.33
N GLU A 85 3.24 11.89 14.32
CA GLU A 85 3.27 10.79 13.37
C GLU A 85 3.29 9.47 14.16
N ALA A 86 2.35 8.57 13.87
CA ALA A 86 2.38 7.21 14.39
C ALA A 86 2.83 6.24 13.27
N HIS A 87 3.94 5.55 13.50
CA HIS A 87 4.58 4.65 12.56
C HIS A 87 4.33 3.21 13.03
N TYR A 88 3.76 2.38 12.17
CA TYR A 88 3.52 0.95 12.44
C TYR A 88 4.19 0.12 11.36
N LEU A 89 4.96 -0.87 11.78
CA LEU A 89 5.58 -1.85 10.88
C LEU A 89 4.92 -3.21 11.04
N GLY A 90 4.66 -3.86 9.91
CA GLY A 90 4.01 -5.16 9.85
C GLY A 90 4.47 -5.96 8.64
N THR A 91 3.88 -7.14 8.50
CA THR A 91 4.04 -7.97 7.30
C THR A 91 2.67 -8.31 6.76
N LEU A 92 2.53 -8.31 5.44
CA LEU A 92 1.33 -8.72 4.75
C LEU A 92 1.58 -10.06 4.05
N ASN A 93 0.61 -10.96 4.11
CA ASN A 93 0.66 -12.21 3.37
C ASN A 93 -0.18 -12.08 2.11
N LEU A 94 0.48 -12.01 0.95
CA LEU A 94 -0.17 -12.03 -0.35
C LEU A 94 -0.58 -13.47 -0.67
N SER A 95 -1.86 -13.67 -0.96
CA SER A 95 -2.39 -14.96 -1.43
C SER A 95 -2.64 -14.94 -2.93
N ASP A 96 -2.77 -16.13 -3.53
CA ASP A 96 -3.05 -16.27 -4.96
C ASP A 96 -4.41 -15.68 -5.39
N ASP A 97 -5.32 -15.43 -4.43
CA ASP A 97 -6.63 -14.81 -4.67
C ASP A 97 -6.57 -13.27 -4.65
N SER A 98 -5.37 -12.67 -4.69
CA SER A 98 -5.12 -11.22 -4.56
C SER A 98 -5.51 -10.63 -3.22
N VAL A 99 -6.02 -11.43 -2.28
CA VAL A 99 -6.39 -10.97 -0.94
C VAL A 99 -5.15 -10.99 -0.06
N TYR A 100 -4.97 -9.95 0.74
CA TYR A 100 -3.98 -9.94 1.79
C TYR A 100 -4.61 -9.81 3.17
N ALA A 101 -3.89 -10.33 4.17
CA ALA A 101 -4.14 -10.07 5.58
C ALA A 101 -2.80 -9.71 6.24
N SER A 102 -2.81 -8.66 7.06
CA SER A 102 -1.67 -8.24 7.86
C SER A 102 -2.08 -8.11 9.32
N SER A 103 -1.23 -8.60 10.23
CA SER A 103 -1.33 -8.35 11.66
C SER A 103 -0.14 -7.53 12.14
N PHE A 104 -0.40 -6.63 13.08
CA PHE A 104 0.60 -5.78 13.71
C PHE A 104 0.78 -6.22 15.16
N GLY A 105 2.04 -6.42 15.57
CA GLY A 105 2.34 -6.58 16.99
C GLY A 105 2.22 -5.23 17.70
N SER A 106 1.65 -5.22 18.91
CA SER A 106 1.57 -4.01 19.77
C SER A 106 2.93 -3.36 20.06
N ALA A 107 4.04 -4.11 19.90
CA ALA A 107 5.42 -3.64 20.05
C ALA A 107 6.04 -3.02 18.78
N ALA A 108 5.31 -2.97 17.66
CA ALA A 108 5.83 -2.51 16.36
C ALA A 108 5.40 -1.08 15.99
N GLY A 109 4.86 -0.33 16.96
CA GLY A 109 4.38 1.04 16.78
C GLY A 109 5.23 2.06 17.54
N GLU A 110 5.56 3.17 16.89
CA GLU A 110 6.18 4.34 17.53
C GLU A 110 5.34 5.58 17.25
N ILE A 111 5.12 6.43 18.26
CA ILE A 111 4.45 7.72 18.11
C ILE A 111 5.50 8.81 18.34
N LEU A 112 5.75 9.60 17.29
CA LEU A 112 6.81 10.58 17.24
C LEU A 112 6.24 11.96 16.88
N THR A 113 6.98 13.02 17.20
CA THR A 113 6.78 14.32 16.57
C THR A 113 7.38 14.29 15.14
N PRO A 114 7.06 15.26 14.26
CA PRO A 114 7.67 15.33 12.93
C PRO A 114 9.21 15.45 12.93
N SER A 115 9.80 16.01 13.99
CA SER A 115 11.26 16.03 14.17
C SER A 115 11.83 14.72 14.75
N GLY A 116 11.00 13.71 15.04
CA GLY A 116 11.40 12.39 15.52
C GLY A 116 11.51 12.24 17.04
N CYS A 117 10.98 13.16 17.85
CA CYS A 117 10.94 12.96 19.30
C CYS A 117 9.82 12.01 19.69
N ALA A 118 10.08 11.04 20.56
CA ALA A 118 9.03 10.17 21.09
C ALA A 118 7.98 10.96 21.87
N ILE A 119 6.70 10.62 21.66
CA ILE A 119 5.55 11.18 22.37
C ILE A 119 4.98 10.09 23.28
N PRO A 120 5.34 10.07 24.58
CA PRO A 120 4.87 9.02 25.49
C PRO A 120 3.39 9.17 25.86
N GLU A 121 2.86 10.39 25.85
CA GLU A 121 1.46 10.70 26.12
C GLU A 121 0.90 11.58 25.00
N LEU A 122 -0.14 11.09 24.33
CA LEU A 122 -0.84 11.79 23.25
C LEU A 122 -2.35 11.65 23.45
N THR A 123 -3.07 12.76 23.36
CA THR A 123 -4.52 12.73 23.14
C THR A 123 -4.79 13.18 21.72
N VAL A 124 -5.26 12.29 20.84
CA VAL A 124 -5.46 12.63 19.42
C VAL A 124 -6.66 13.54 19.28
N GLY A 125 -6.46 14.68 18.63
CA GLY A 125 -7.53 15.59 18.25
C GLY A 125 -8.06 15.28 16.86
N LEU A 126 -7.17 15.19 15.88
CA LEU A 126 -7.51 14.99 14.48
C LEU A 126 -6.44 14.18 13.76
N ILE A 127 -6.84 13.12 13.07
CA ILE A 127 -6.00 12.46 12.07
C ILE A 127 -6.14 13.27 10.77
N THR A 128 -5.03 13.48 10.06
CA THR A 128 -5.01 14.22 8.79
C THR A 128 -4.67 13.33 7.59
N ASP A 129 -3.82 12.32 7.78
CA ASP A 129 -3.45 11.35 6.75
C ASP A 129 -3.21 9.97 7.36
N VAL A 130 -3.51 8.93 6.59
CA VAL A 130 -3.11 7.55 6.88
C VAL A 130 -2.49 6.99 5.61
N ARG A 131 -1.17 6.86 5.60
CA ARG A 131 -0.40 6.35 4.49
C ARG A 131 -0.05 4.89 4.72
N LEU A 132 -0.47 4.04 3.80
CA LEU A 132 -0.07 2.65 3.75
C LEU A 132 0.95 2.48 2.64
N ARG A 133 2.06 1.82 2.95
CA ARG A 133 3.13 1.50 2.02
C ARG A 133 3.47 0.02 2.14
N ALA A 134 3.32 -0.71 1.04
CA ALA A 134 3.65 -2.13 0.94
C ALA A 134 4.82 -2.34 0.00
N GLU A 135 5.77 -3.19 0.40
CA GLU A 135 6.98 -3.48 -0.37
C GLU A 135 7.14 -4.97 -0.64
N ILE A 136 7.28 -5.32 -1.92
CA ILE A 136 7.62 -6.67 -2.38
C ILE A 136 9.07 -6.68 -2.84
N THR A 137 9.87 -7.62 -2.37
CA THR A 137 11.23 -7.82 -2.87
C THR A 137 11.21 -8.22 -4.36
N ALA A 138 12.07 -7.59 -5.17
CA ALA A 138 12.28 -7.96 -6.55
C ALA A 138 12.91 -9.37 -6.66
N THR A 139 12.07 -10.37 -6.91
CA THR A 139 12.47 -11.72 -7.32
C THR A 139 12.25 -11.87 -8.82
N THR A 140 12.88 -12.85 -9.47
CA THR A 140 12.64 -13.12 -10.89
C THR A 140 11.15 -13.26 -11.21
N GLN A 141 10.40 -13.98 -10.38
CA GLN A 141 8.96 -14.18 -10.58
C GLN A 141 8.15 -12.89 -10.44
N ASN A 142 8.48 -12.06 -9.44
CA ASN A 142 7.82 -10.76 -9.24
C ASN A 142 8.16 -9.80 -10.39
N CYS A 143 9.43 -9.75 -10.80
CA CYS A 143 9.90 -8.93 -11.89
C CYS A 143 9.19 -9.28 -13.20
N GLU A 144 9.14 -10.56 -13.59
CA GLU A 144 8.47 -10.98 -14.82
C GLU A 144 6.98 -10.57 -14.82
N THR A 145 6.29 -10.80 -13.70
CA THR A 145 4.86 -10.50 -13.60
C THR A 145 4.58 -9.00 -13.59
N TYR A 146 5.33 -8.24 -12.78
CA TYR A 146 5.21 -6.78 -12.68
C TYR A 146 5.60 -6.10 -13.99
N CYS A 147 6.73 -6.48 -14.58
CA CYS A 147 7.22 -5.84 -15.80
C CYS A 147 6.30 -6.07 -16.99
N ALA A 148 5.71 -7.27 -17.12
CA ALA A 148 4.70 -7.50 -18.15
C ALA A 148 3.45 -6.61 -17.94
N ALA A 149 2.98 -6.47 -16.70
CA ALA A 149 1.83 -5.61 -16.37
C ALA A 149 2.11 -4.11 -16.59
N ALA A 150 3.25 -3.62 -16.09
CA ALA A 150 3.69 -2.24 -16.25
C ALA A 150 3.91 -1.90 -17.74
N ALA A 151 4.51 -2.82 -18.52
CA ALA A 151 4.71 -2.63 -19.94
C ALA A 151 3.38 -2.56 -20.71
N ARG A 152 2.39 -3.39 -20.36
CA ARG A 152 1.02 -3.26 -20.89
C ARG A 152 0.40 -1.91 -20.56
N ALA A 153 0.46 -1.48 -19.30
CA ALA A 153 -0.07 -0.18 -18.87
C ALA A 153 0.55 0.98 -19.67
N GLN A 154 1.88 0.97 -19.83
CA GLN A 154 2.61 1.98 -20.59
C GLN A 154 2.29 1.92 -22.09
N ALA A 155 2.15 0.73 -22.65
CA ALA A 155 1.78 0.52 -24.05
C ALA A 155 0.37 1.04 -24.34
N GLU A 156 -0.60 0.78 -23.46
CA GLU A 156 -1.96 1.31 -23.57
C GLU A 156 -1.98 2.84 -23.43
N GLU A 157 -1.20 3.41 -22.52
CA GLU A 157 -1.06 4.86 -22.36
C GLU A 157 -0.48 5.53 -23.62
N THR A 158 0.54 4.91 -24.21
CA THR A 158 1.26 5.44 -25.38
C THR A 158 0.47 5.28 -26.69
N CYS A 159 -0.13 4.11 -26.91
CA CYS A 159 -0.76 3.74 -28.18
C CYS A 159 -2.30 3.84 -28.15
N GLY A 160 -2.92 3.93 -26.97
CA GLY A 160 -4.35 3.83 -26.74
C GLY A 160 -4.88 2.38 -26.73
N ALA A 161 -6.12 2.20 -26.25
CA ALA A 161 -6.76 0.89 -26.05
C ALA A 161 -7.57 0.35 -27.25
N THR A 162 -7.38 0.88 -28.47
CA THR A 162 -8.19 0.47 -29.64
C THR A 162 -7.61 -0.76 -30.34
N ALA A 163 -8.45 -1.60 -30.96
CA ALA A 163 -7.98 -2.75 -31.75
C ALA A 163 -7.03 -2.34 -32.90
N SER A 164 -7.23 -1.16 -33.50
CA SER A 164 -6.35 -0.61 -34.54
C SER A 164 -4.94 -0.25 -34.04
N ALA A 165 -4.75 -0.08 -32.74
CA ALA A 165 -3.46 0.20 -32.12
C ALA A 165 -2.74 -1.07 -31.62
N ALA A 166 -3.24 -2.26 -31.94
CA ALA A 166 -2.69 -3.53 -31.43
C ALA A 166 -1.21 -3.76 -31.77
N ALA A 167 -0.80 -3.45 -33.00
CA ALA A 167 0.62 -3.58 -33.39
C ALA A 167 1.52 -2.63 -32.59
N CYS A 168 1.09 -1.38 -32.38
CA CYS A 168 1.81 -0.42 -31.56
C CYS A 168 1.94 -0.90 -30.11
N ARG A 169 0.86 -1.42 -29.52
CA ARG A 169 0.88 -1.95 -28.15
C ARG A 169 1.82 -3.16 -28.03
N ALA A 170 1.74 -4.11 -28.96
CA ALA A 170 2.60 -5.28 -28.93
C ALA A 170 4.10 -4.92 -28.99
N ASP A 171 4.48 -3.96 -29.85
CA ASP A 171 5.86 -3.49 -29.96
C ASP A 171 6.32 -2.73 -28.70
N ALA A 172 5.45 -1.88 -28.14
CA ALA A 172 5.72 -1.11 -26.92
C ALA A 172 5.82 -2.03 -25.68
N GLU A 173 4.91 -2.99 -25.54
CA GLU A 173 4.89 -3.98 -24.45
C GLU A 173 6.17 -4.82 -24.46
N ALA A 174 6.54 -5.38 -25.62
CA ALA A 174 7.74 -6.21 -25.73
C ALA A 174 9.04 -5.44 -25.40
N SER A 175 9.11 -4.16 -25.79
CA SER A 175 10.27 -3.31 -25.51
C SER A 175 10.34 -2.90 -24.03
N GLY A 176 9.20 -2.50 -23.45
CA GLY A 176 9.10 -2.10 -22.05
C GLY A 176 9.35 -3.26 -21.08
N GLU A 177 8.79 -4.44 -21.36
CA GLU A 177 8.95 -5.62 -20.52
C GLU A 177 10.42 -6.06 -20.44
N ALA A 178 11.13 -6.07 -21.58
CA ALA A 178 12.54 -6.44 -21.62
C ALA A 178 13.45 -5.44 -20.87
N SER A 179 13.18 -4.13 -21.04
CA SER A 179 13.87 -3.05 -20.31
C SER A 179 13.66 -3.20 -18.80
N CYS A 180 12.41 -3.29 -18.38
CA CYS A 180 12.02 -3.44 -16.98
C CYS A 180 12.62 -4.70 -16.34
N THR A 181 12.51 -5.86 -16.99
CA THR A 181 12.98 -7.14 -16.43
C THR A 181 14.49 -7.13 -16.22
N THR A 182 15.23 -6.51 -17.15
CA THR A 182 16.68 -6.35 -17.02
C THR A 182 17.01 -5.53 -15.79
N THR A 183 16.40 -4.35 -15.62
CA THR A 183 16.61 -3.48 -14.45
C THR A 183 16.22 -4.20 -13.15
N CYS A 184 15.02 -4.78 -13.11
CA CYS A 184 14.45 -5.41 -11.92
C CYS A 184 15.30 -6.57 -11.38
N THR A 185 15.92 -7.36 -12.26
CA THR A 185 16.71 -8.54 -11.85
C THR A 185 18.18 -8.26 -11.56
N THR A 186 18.70 -7.07 -11.89
CA THR A 186 20.12 -6.75 -11.73
C THR A 186 20.50 -6.18 -10.36
N SER A 187 19.53 -5.75 -9.55
CA SER A 187 19.77 -5.15 -8.24
C SER A 187 18.72 -5.59 -7.22
N THR A 188 19.00 -5.38 -5.94
CA THR A 188 18.01 -5.50 -4.88
C THR A 188 17.08 -4.28 -4.92
N HIS A 189 16.01 -4.44 -5.69
CA HIS A 189 14.92 -3.47 -5.79
C HIS A 189 13.70 -3.94 -5.01
N VAL A 190 12.80 -3.01 -4.74
CA VAL A 190 11.47 -3.30 -4.21
C VAL A 190 10.42 -2.79 -5.19
N ILE A 191 9.31 -3.52 -5.29
CA ILE A 191 8.11 -3.08 -5.98
C ILE A 191 7.18 -2.53 -4.91
N VAL A 192 6.75 -1.29 -5.08
CA VAL A 192 6.07 -0.52 -4.03
C VAL A 192 4.61 -0.28 -4.43
N ALA A 193 3.72 -0.49 -3.47
CA ALA A 193 2.36 0.05 -3.49
C ALA A 193 2.24 1.09 -2.38
N GLU A 194 1.66 2.25 -2.69
CA GLU A 194 1.40 3.28 -1.69
C GLU A 194 0.00 3.84 -1.87
N THR A 195 -0.74 3.99 -0.78
CA THR A 195 -2.07 4.57 -0.79
C THR A 195 -2.28 5.42 0.46
N SER A 196 -2.97 6.55 0.29
CA SER A 196 -3.36 7.43 1.39
C SER A 196 -4.87 7.38 1.59
N LEU A 197 -5.31 7.19 2.81
CA LEU A 197 -6.71 7.21 3.21
C LEU A 197 -7.03 8.57 3.85
N ALA A 198 -8.08 9.23 3.35
CA ALA A 198 -8.54 10.48 3.92
C ALA A 198 -9.09 10.24 5.34
N ALA A 199 -8.59 11.04 6.29
CA ALA A 199 -8.79 10.83 7.72
C ALA A 199 -10.20 11.11 8.27
N SER A 200 -11.16 11.49 7.41
CA SER A 200 -12.56 11.72 7.81
C SER A 200 -13.27 10.50 8.42
N LEU A 201 -12.60 9.34 8.45
CA LEU A 201 -13.10 8.10 9.02
C LEU A 201 -12.89 7.98 10.54
N PHE A 202 -12.03 8.80 11.14
CA PHE A 202 -11.60 8.65 12.53
C PHE A 202 -12.07 9.86 13.36
N GLY A 203 -12.91 9.62 14.38
CA GLY A 203 -13.37 10.67 15.31
C GLY A 203 -12.29 11.08 16.32
N ASP A 204 -12.68 11.77 17.39
CA ASP A 204 -11.78 12.04 18.53
C ASP A 204 -11.35 10.72 19.17
N LEU A 205 -10.04 10.45 19.26
CA LEU A 205 -9.45 9.21 19.79
C LEU A 205 -8.36 9.59 20.81
N ASP A 206 -8.15 8.82 21.88
CA ASP A 206 -6.92 8.93 22.68
C ASP A 206 -5.80 8.09 22.06
N ALA A 207 -4.57 8.08 22.58
CA ALA A 207 -3.47 7.28 22.00
C ALA A 207 -3.77 5.78 21.93
N GLU A 208 -4.46 5.22 22.94
CA GLU A 208 -4.83 3.80 22.98
C GLU A 208 -5.93 3.51 21.95
N ALA A 209 -6.90 4.41 21.79
CA ALA A 209 -7.94 4.33 20.79
C ALA A 209 -7.45 4.67 19.39
N LEU A 210 -6.42 5.52 19.23
CA LEU A 210 -5.72 5.76 17.97
C LEU A 210 -4.98 4.49 17.60
N GLN A 211 -4.24 3.89 18.53
CA GLN A 211 -3.62 2.61 18.31
C GLN A 211 -4.71 1.62 17.93
N ALA A 212 -5.79 1.44 18.68
CA ALA A 212 -6.88 0.52 18.34
C ALA A 212 -7.65 0.86 17.04
N ALA A 213 -7.71 2.12 16.61
CA ALA A 213 -8.38 2.54 15.37
C ALA A 213 -7.46 2.42 14.15
N ALA A 214 -6.18 2.75 14.31
CA ALA A 214 -5.10 2.42 13.39
C ALA A 214 -4.94 0.91 13.22
N LEU A 215 -5.17 0.19 14.32
CA LEU A 215 -5.12 -1.26 14.48
C LEU A 215 -6.52 -1.90 14.37
N GLY A 216 -7.50 -1.17 13.85
CA GLY A 216 -8.83 -1.71 13.56
C GLY A 216 -8.86 -2.48 12.25
N ASP A 217 -9.92 -3.25 12.02
CA ASP A 217 -10.14 -3.89 10.72
C ASP A 217 -10.52 -2.82 9.69
N PHE A 218 -9.63 -2.54 8.74
CA PHE A 218 -9.95 -1.69 7.59
C PHE A 218 -9.50 -2.31 6.27
N THR A 219 -10.13 -1.87 5.20
CA THR A 219 -9.87 -2.36 3.84
C THR A 219 -9.13 -1.31 3.03
N ALA A 220 -8.00 -1.70 2.43
CA ALA A 220 -7.25 -0.85 1.52
C ALA A 220 -6.81 -1.67 0.29
N ASP A 221 -7.10 -1.18 -0.91
CA ASP A 221 -6.59 -1.80 -2.12
C ASP A 221 -5.18 -1.26 -2.42
N LEU A 222 -4.23 -2.17 -2.66
CA LEU A 222 -2.84 -1.88 -2.94
C LEU A 222 -2.57 -2.06 -4.43
N THR A 223 -2.14 -0.99 -5.10
CA THR A 223 -1.64 -1.06 -6.48
C THR A 223 -0.14 -0.88 -6.47
N PHE A 224 0.58 -1.95 -6.78
CA PHE A 224 2.03 -1.96 -6.93
C PHE A 224 2.39 -1.33 -8.28
N ASP A 225 2.83 -0.06 -8.26
CA ASP A 225 2.86 0.80 -9.43
C ASP A 225 4.25 1.32 -9.83
N ARG A 226 5.24 1.11 -8.97
CA ARG A 226 6.61 1.57 -9.20
C ARG A 226 7.63 0.62 -8.59
N MET A 227 8.86 0.71 -9.10
CA MET A 227 10.04 0.09 -8.50
C MET A 227 10.91 1.16 -7.87
N GLU A 228 11.50 0.83 -6.73
CA GLU A 228 12.46 1.69 -6.04
C GLU A 228 13.78 0.96 -5.79
N ASP A 229 14.88 1.71 -5.75
CA ASP A 229 16.18 1.21 -5.26
C ASP A 229 16.26 1.24 -3.72
N GLN A 230 17.41 0.85 -3.17
CA GLN A 230 17.63 0.82 -1.71
C GLN A 230 17.60 2.20 -1.06
N ASP A 231 17.75 3.27 -1.85
CA ASP A 231 17.73 4.65 -1.38
C ASP A 231 16.32 5.28 -1.53
N GLY A 232 15.33 4.51 -2.00
CA GLY A 232 13.95 4.97 -2.24
C GLY A 232 13.80 5.77 -3.53
N ASN A 233 14.77 5.74 -4.44
CA ASN A 233 14.63 6.42 -5.73
C ASN A 233 13.78 5.59 -6.68
N VAL A 234 12.78 6.22 -7.28
CA VAL A 234 11.93 5.60 -8.30
C VAL A 234 12.75 5.29 -9.56
N LEU A 235 12.60 4.07 -10.07
CA LEU A 235 13.26 3.61 -11.29
C LEU A 235 12.34 3.82 -12.50
N GLU A 236 12.85 4.51 -13.51
CA GLU A 236 12.20 4.65 -14.82
C GLU A 236 12.74 3.60 -15.80
N PHE A 237 11.87 3.00 -16.60
CA PHE A 237 12.22 1.93 -17.55
C PHE A 237 11.41 1.99 -18.85
#